data_AF-A0AAP1RTB5-F1
#
_entry.id   AF-A0AAP1RTB5-F1
#
_cell.length_a   1.000
_cell.length_b   1.000
_cell.length_c   1.000
_cell.angle_alpha   90.00
_cell.angle_beta   90.00
_cell.angle_gamma   90.00
#
_symmetry.space_group_name_H-M   'P 1'
#
loop_
_entity.id
_entity.type
_entity.pdbx_description
1 polymer ?
#
loop_
_entity_poly.entity_id
_entity_poly.type
_entity_poly.pdbx_seq_one_letter_code
_entity_poly.pdbx_strand_id
1 'polypeptide(L)'
;MSPEIMSVLVALSVTVMILALIFTILNFARSFRTKRDVRKAYHKERARFFFGIFLIAFSADQVLLFPTLVTYIIVLVLVFFGIVNITYGHKASKYFKGNLPIENKAWEEFERKKRNQSS
;
A
#
# COMPACT_ATOMS: atom_id res chain seq x y z
N MET A 1 28.39 6.62 -13.94
CA MET A 1 27.09 6.64 -14.64
C MET A 1 27.00 7.94 -15.42
N SER A 2 26.56 7.93 -16.68
CA SER A 2 26.41 9.20 -17.41
C SER A 2 25.30 10.05 -16.76
N PRO A 3 25.40 11.40 -16.81
CA PRO A 3 24.39 12.29 -16.24
C PRO A 3 22.98 12.05 -16.80
N GLU A 4 22.90 11.64 -18.06
CA GLU A 4 21.65 11.30 -18.75
C GLU A 4 20.98 10.07 -18.13
N ILE A 5 21.75 8.99 -17.92
CA ILE A 5 21.23 7.77 -17.30
C ILE A 5 20.77 8.05 -15.86
N MET A 6 21.53 8.84 -15.11
CA MET A 6 21.14 9.23 -13.74
C MET A 6 19.81 9.96 -13.73
N SER A 7 19.65 10.96 -14.60
CA SER A 7 18.43 11.75 -14.72
C SER A 7 17.21 10.88 -15.06
N VAL A 8 17.38 9.92 -15.98
CA VAL A 8 16.32 8.98 -16.36
C VAL A 8 15.93 8.07 -15.21
N LEU A 9 16.89 7.52 -14.46
CA LEU A 9 16.62 6.65 -13.31
C LEU A 9 15.88 7.40 -12.18
N VAL A 10 16.27 8.64 -11.92
CA VAL A 10 15.59 9.50 -10.94
C VAL A 10 14.17 9.81 -11.41
N ALA A 11 13.99 10.22 -12.68
CA ALA A 11 12.66 10.50 -13.21
C ALA A 11 11.72 9.28 -13.16
N LEU A 12 12.25 8.09 -13.45
CA LEU A 12 11.51 6.84 -13.36
C LEU A 12 11.09 6.53 -11.91
N SER A 13 12.03 6.63 -10.97
CA SER A 13 11.77 6.39 -9.54
C SER A 13 10.77 7.38 -8.97
N VAL A 14 10.88 8.67 -9.30
CA VAL A 14 9.90 9.71 -8.95
C VAL A 14 8.51 9.39 -9.52
N THR A 15 8.44 8.92 -10.76
CA THR A 15 7.17 8.51 -11.38
C THR A 15 6.53 7.35 -10.60
N VAL A 16 7.32 6.34 -10.23
CA VAL A 16 6.87 5.23 -9.39
C VAL A 16 6.42 5.72 -8.01
N MET A 17 7.16 6.64 -7.38
CA MET A 17 6.80 7.23 -6.10
C MET A 17 5.44 7.92 -6.15
N ILE A 18 5.20 8.76 -7.16
CA ILE A 18 3.94 9.49 -7.31
C ILE A 18 2.77 8.50 -7.46
N LEU A 19 2.90 7.51 -8.34
CA LEU A 19 1.86 6.50 -8.54
C LEU A 19 1.60 5.69 -7.26
N ALA A 20 2.67 5.24 -6.59
CA ALA A 20 2.58 4.50 -5.34
C ALA A 20 1.92 5.32 -4.24
N LEU A 21 2.25 6.62 -4.13
CA LEU A 21 1.65 7.52 -3.15
C LEU A 21 0.16 7.76 -3.44
N ILE A 22 -0.22 7.98 -4.70
CA ILE A 22 -1.62 8.09 -5.12
C ILE A 22 -2.39 6.84 -4.71
N PHE A 23 -1.89 5.65 -5.06
CA PHE A 23 -2.56 4.40 -4.69
C PHE A 23 -2.61 4.17 -3.18
N THR A 24 -1.59 4.60 -2.44
CA THR A 24 -1.57 4.57 -0.97
C THR A 24 -2.72 5.41 -0.41
N ILE A 25 -2.81 6.68 -0.82
CA ILE A 25 -3.84 7.62 -0.34
C ILE A 25 -5.25 7.16 -0.74
N LEU A 26 -5.44 6.72 -1.98
CA LEU A 26 -6.74 6.24 -2.46
C LEU A 26 -7.23 5.03 -1.66
N ASN A 27 -6.37 4.06 -1.40
CA ASN A 27 -6.75 2.88 -0.60
C ASN A 27 -6.91 3.23 0.88
N PHE A 28 -6.10 4.14 1.41
CA PHE A 28 -6.24 4.63 2.78
C PHE A 28 -7.59 5.33 2.97
N ALA A 29 -7.95 6.26 2.09
CA ALA A 29 -9.24 6.93 2.11
C ALA A 29 -10.43 5.96 1.99
N ARG A 30 -10.33 4.95 1.10
CA ARG A 30 -11.33 3.87 1.00
C ARG A 30 -11.46 3.08 2.30
N SER A 31 -10.36 2.85 3.01
CA SER A 31 -10.39 2.17 4.32
C SER A 31 -11.18 2.96 5.38
N PHE A 32 -11.12 4.29 5.41
CA PHE A 32 -11.91 5.07 6.38
C PHE A 32 -13.40 5.09 6.04
N ARG A 33 -13.74 5.13 4.74
CA ARG A 33 -15.14 5.21 4.29
C ARG A 33 -15.87 3.87 4.35
N THR A 34 -15.15 2.75 4.39
CA THR A 34 -15.78 1.42 4.37
C THR A 34 -16.26 1.01 5.75
N LYS A 35 -17.57 0.75 5.88
CA LYS A 35 -18.21 0.24 7.11
C LYS A 35 -18.03 -1.26 7.36
N ARG A 36 -17.61 -2.01 6.34
CA ARG A 36 -17.51 -3.48 6.38
C ARG A 36 -16.07 -3.89 6.72
N ASP A 37 -15.88 -4.68 7.77
CA ASP A 37 -14.57 -4.92 8.38
C ASP A 37 -13.56 -5.58 7.45
N VAL A 38 -13.98 -6.58 6.65
CA VAL A 38 -13.08 -7.29 5.72
C VAL A 38 -12.68 -6.38 4.56
N ARG A 39 -13.61 -5.61 4.00
CA ARG A 39 -13.29 -4.63 2.96
C ARG A 39 -12.40 -3.50 3.47
N LYS A 40 -12.67 -3.02 4.69
CA LYS A 40 -11.84 -2.02 5.35
C LYS A 40 -10.42 -2.52 5.52
N ALA A 41 -10.25 -3.73 6.05
CA ALA A 41 -8.95 -4.37 6.19
C ALA A 41 -8.26 -4.57 4.83
N TYR A 42 -8.98 -5.03 3.81
CA TYR A 42 -8.43 -5.16 2.45
C TYR A 42 -7.85 -3.84 1.91
N HIS A 43 -8.60 -2.74 2.03
CA HIS A 43 -8.14 -1.43 1.58
C HIS A 43 -6.96 -0.92 2.41
N LYS A 44 -6.97 -1.12 3.74
CA LYS A 44 -5.84 -0.78 4.61
C LYS A 44 -4.56 -1.50 4.21
N GLU A 45 -4.63 -2.81 3.97
CA GLU A 45 -3.46 -3.60 3.58
C GLU A 45 -2.98 -3.29 2.16
N ARG A 46 -3.88 -2.93 1.24
CA ARG A 46 -3.48 -2.39 -0.06
C ARG A 46 -2.75 -1.06 0.06
N ALA A 47 -3.22 -0.15 0.93
CA ALA A 47 -2.52 1.11 1.18
C ALA A 47 -1.11 0.85 1.71
N ARG A 48 -0.97 -0.08 2.66
CA ARG A 48 0.32 -0.52 3.18
C ARG A 48 1.25 -1.07 2.10
N PHE A 49 0.75 -1.92 1.21
CA PHE A 49 1.52 -2.47 0.11
C PHE A 49 2.11 -1.38 -0.80
N PHE A 50 1.27 -0.43 -1.25
CA PHE A 50 1.72 0.67 -2.09
C PHE A 50 2.66 1.63 -1.35
N PHE A 51 2.46 1.84 -0.05
CA PHE A 51 3.40 2.61 0.76
C PHE A 51 4.77 1.95 0.82
N GLY A 52 4.83 0.62 0.91
CA GLY A 52 6.09 -0.12 0.81
C GLY A 52 6.81 0.10 -0.52
N ILE A 53 6.09 0.10 -1.65
CA ILE A 53 6.66 0.42 -2.98
C ILE A 53 7.22 1.85 -2.99
N PHE A 54 6.47 2.81 -2.43
CA PHE A 54 6.93 4.19 -2.30
C PHE A 54 8.26 4.29 -1.54
N LEU A 55 8.40 3.58 -0.40
CA LEU A 55 9.63 3.58 0.39
C LEU A 55 10.83 3.02 -0.40
N ILE A 56 10.63 1.94 -1.18
CA ILE A 56 11.70 1.37 -2.01
C ILE A 56 12.14 2.36 -3.10
N ALA A 57 11.19 2.96 -3.82
CA ALA A 57 11.50 3.93 -4.87
C ALA A 57 12.20 5.18 -4.30
N PHE A 58 11.70 5.70 -3.17
CA PHE A 58 12.33 6.83 -2.48
C PHE A 58 13.75 6.51 -2.02
N SER A 59 13.98 5.30 -1.48
CA SER A 59 15.31 4.87 -1.05
C SER A 59 16.30 4.78 -2.22
N ALA A 60 15.84 4.31 -3.39
CA ALA A 60 16.67 4.27 -4.59
C ALA A 60 17.11 5.68 -5.01
N ASP A 61 16.20 6.65 -5.00
CA ASP A 61 16.53 8.05 -5.31
C ASP A 61 17.54 8.64 -4.31
N GLN A 62 17.41 8.34 -3.02
CA GLN A 62 18.37 8.83 -2.02
C GLN A 62 19.80 8.34 -2.31
N VAL A 63 19.97 7.05 -2.66
CA VAL A 63 21.29 6.50 -3.03
C VAL A 63 21.87 7.17 -4.27
N LEU A 64 21.02 7.47 -5.26
CA LEU A 64 21.45 8.08 -6.52
C LEU A 64 21.85 9.55 -6.37
N LEU A 65 21.12 10.30 -5.54
CA LEU A 65 21.27 11.75 -5.41
C LEU A 65 22.26 12.17 -4.31
N PHE A 66 22.38 11.38 -3.23
CA PHE A 66 23.12 11.78 -2.03
C PHE A 66 24.05 10.66 -1.53
N PRO A 67 25.24 10.47 -2.11
CA PRO A 67 26.16 9.41 -1.73
C PRO A 67 26.93 9.75 -0.44
N THR A 68 26.22 9.82 0.68
CA THR A 68 26.79 10.07 2.01
C THR A 68 26.56 8.87 2.94
N LEU A 69 27.43 8.70 3.95
CA LEU A 69 27.29 7.64 4.95
C LEU A 69 25.92 7.70 5.65
N VAL A 70 25.46 8.90 6.00
CA VAL A 70 24.17 9.13 6.64
C VAL A 70 23.02 8.68 5.73
N THR A 71 23.10 8.99 4.43
CA THR A 71 22.11 8.54 3.45
C THR A 71 22.04 7.01 3.39
N TYR A 72 23.18 6.32 3.38
CA TYR A 72 23.18 4.85 3.32
C TYR A 72 22.54 4.21 4.55
N ILE A 73 22.72 4.79 5.73
CA ILE A 73 22.05 4.33 6.96
C ILE A 73 20.54 4.52 6.84
N ILE A 74 20.09 5.69 6.38
CA ILE A 74 18.66 5.99 6.19
C ILE A 74 18.04 5.02 5.16
N VAL A 75 18.72 4.83 4.03
CA VAL A 75 18.31 3.91 2.96
C VAL A 75 18.16 2.49 3.49
N LEU A 76 19.10 2.00 4.31
CA LEU A 76 19.01 0.66 4.89
C LEU A 76 17.72 0.47 5.69
N VAL A 77 17.38 1.46 6.52
CA VAL A 77 16.15 1.46 7.33
C VAL A 77 14.90 1.51 6.44
N LEU A 78 14.89 2.41 5.46
CA LEU A 78 13.75 2.57 4.56
C LEU A 78 13.52 1.33 3.68
N VAL A 79 14.58 0.70 3.18
CA VAL A 79 14.51 -0.55 2.42
C VAL A 79 13.94 -1.67 3.29
N PHE A 80 14.43 -1.81 4.52
CA PHE A 80 13.89 -2.79 5.47
C PHE A 80 12.39 -2.60 5.69
N PHE A 81 11.94 -1.37 6.01
CA PHE A 81 10.52 -1.08 6.17
C PHE A 81 9.73 -1.27 4.87
N GLY A 82 10.29 -0.91 3.72
CA GLY A 82 9.68 -1.11 2.41
C GLY A 82 9.38 -2.58 2.15
N ILE A 83 10.36 -3.45 2.34
CA ILE A 83 10.21 -4.90 2.17
C ILE A 83 9.17 -5.48 3.12
N VAL A 84 9.20 -5.09 4.40
CA VAL A 84 8.20 -5.52 5.40
C VAL A 84 6.79 -5.09 4.95
N ASN A 85 6.60 -3.83 4.56
CA ASN A 85 5.28 -3.34 4.13
C ASN A 85 4.77 -4.04 2.86
N ILE A 86 5.65 -4.30 1.88
CA ILE A 86 5.30 -5.01 0.64
C ILE A 86 4.89 -6.46 0.95
N THR A 87 5.70 -7.19 1.70
CA THR A 87 5.47 -8.61 2.00
C THR A 87 4.20 -8.83 2.81
N TYR A 88 4.04 -8.11 3.93
CA TYR A 88 2.84 -8.19 4.76
C TYR A 88 1.59 -7.68 4.02
N GLY A 89 1.69 -6.52 3.37
CA GLY A 89 0.59 -5.92 2.64
C GLY A 89 0.09 -6.82 1.49
N HIS A 90 1.00 -7.48 0.76
CA HIS A 90 0.63 -8.42 -0.29
C HIS A 90 -0.09 -9.65 0.27
N LYS A 91 0.50 -10.30 1.29
CA LYS A 91 -0.07 -11.51 1.90
C LYS A 91 -1.44 -11.23 2.51
N ALA A 92 -1.56 -10.14 3.28
CA ALA A 92 -2.80 -9.78 3.95
C ALA A 92 -3.87 -9.31 2.96
N SER A 93 -3.52 -8.52 1.94
CA SER A 93 -4.45 -8.12 0.88
C SER A 93 -5.02 -9.32 0.13
N LYS A 94 -4.18 -10.33 -0.19
CA LYS A 94 -4.64 -11.58 -0.82
C LYS A 94 -5.60 -12.35 0.09
N TYR A 95 -5.28 -12.46 1.38
CA TYR A 95 -6.14 -13.10 2.37
C TYR A 95 -7.52 -12.42 2.46
N PHE A 96 -7.56 -11.10 2.64
CA PHE A 96 -8.84 -10.38 2.74
C PHE A 96 -9.65 -10.43 1.45
N LYS A 97 -9.00 -10.36 0.28
CA LYS A 97 -9.66 -10.50 -1.02
C LYS A 97 -10.41 -11.84 -1.15
N GLY A 98 -9.79 -12.93 -0.69
CA GLY A 98 -10.41 -14.26 -0.68
C GLY A 98 -11.63 -14.36 0.24
N ASN A 99 -11.69 -13.55 1.31
CA ASN A 99 -12.76 -13.56 2.30
C ASN A 99 -13.91 -12.58 1.97
N LEU A 100 -13.82 -11.80 0.89
CA LEU A 100 -14.88 -10.89 0.44
C LEU A 100 -16.23 -11.56 0.18
N PRO A 101 -16.30 -12.79 -0.41
CA PRO A 101 -17.58 -13.47 -0.63
C PRO A 101 -18.26 -13.88 0.67
N ILE A 102 -17.48 -14.27 1.68
CA ILE A 102 -18.00 -14.64 3.01
C ILE A 102 -18.59 -13.41 3.70
N GLU A 103 -17.89 -12.27 3.63
CA GLU A 103 -18.40 -11.00 4.11
C GLU A 103 -19.71 -10.59 3.40
N ASN A 104 -19.86 -10.88 2.10
CA ASN A 104 -21.11 -10.62 1.36
C ASN A 104 -22.28 -11.40 1.93
N LYS A 105 -22.13 -12.70 2.09
CA LYS A 105 -23.19 -13.55 2.65
C LYS A 105 -23.57 -13.12 4.07
N ALA A 106 -22.59 -12.85 4.92
CA ALA A 106 -22.83 -12.40 6.29
C ALA A 106 -23.61 -11.07 6.36
N TRP A 107 -23.30 -10.13 5.45
CA TRP A 107 -24.03 -8.87 5.36
C TRP A 107 -25.45 -9.03 4.81
N GLU A 108 -25.66 -9.88 3.81
CA GLU A 108 -26.99 -10.19 3.28
C GLU A 108 -27.90 -10.81 4.36
N GLU A 109 -27.36 -11.73 5.16
CA GLU A 109 -28.08 -12.31 6.29
C GLU A 109 -28.42 -11.28 7.37
N PHE A 110 -27.49 -10.38 7.67
CA PHE A 110 -27.73 -9.27 8.61
C PHE A 110 -28.86 -8.36 8.15
N GLU A 111 -28.85 -7.93 6.88
CA GLU A 111 -29.90 -7.09 6.29
C GLU A 111 -31.26 -7.81 6.23
N ARG A 112 -31.27 -9.12 5.93
CA ARG A 112 -32.50 -9.93 5.94
C ARG A 112 -33.11 -10.02 7.34
N LYS A 113 -32.30 -10.29 8.36
CA LYS A 113 -32.76 -10.36 9.76
C LYS A 113 -33.32 -9.00 10.22
N LYS A 114 -32.63 -7.92 9.91
CA LYS A 114 -33.07 -6.55 10.23
C LYS A 114 -34.43 -6.23 9.60
N ARG A 115 -34.64 -6.61 8.34
CA ARG A 115 -35.91 -6.42 7.62
C ARG A 115 -37.05 -7.19 8.28
N ASN A 116 -36.84 -8.46 8.59
CA ASN A 116 -37.85 -9.33 9.20
C ASN A 116 -38.23 -8.93 10.63
N GLN A 117 -37.35 -8.23 11.36
CA GLN A 117 -37.65 -7.68 12.69
C GLN A 117 -38.42 -6.34 12.64
N SER A 118 -38.46 -5.69 11.48
CA SER A 118 -39.14 -4.41 11.27
C SER A 118 -40.51 -4.53 10.60
N SER A 119 -40.96 -5.75 10.30
CA SER A 119 -42.29 -6.10 9.78
C SER A 119 -43.09 -6.81 10.85
#